data_AF-A0A7V1V2Y4-F1
#
_entry.id   AF-A0A7V1V2Y4-F1
#
_cell.length_a   1.000
_cell.length_b   1.000
_cell.length_c   1.000
_cell.angle_alpha   90.00
_cell.angle_beta   90.00
_cell.angle_gamma   90.00
#
_symmetry.space_group_name_H-M   'P 1'
#
loop_
_entity.id
_entity.type
_entity.pdbx_description
1 polymer ?
#
loop_
_entity_poly.entity_id
_entity_poly.type
_entity_poly.pdbx_seq_one_letter_code
_entity_poly.pdbx_strand_id
1 'polypeptide(L)' 'MFFEMQTAAHCAVVFDPAGRLIARATLPADLELHAVDRDRIVGVQTDADGVQRIAMHRLTR' A
#
# COMPACT_ATOMS: atom_id res chain seq x y z
N MET A 1 -28.26 -3.23 5.04
CA MET A 1 -27.35 -4.35 4.72
C MET A 1 -26.01 -3.72 4.41
N PHE A 2 -25.09 -3.67 5.37
CA PHE A 2 -23.76 -3.11 5.16
C PHE A 2 -22.87 -4.24 4.65
N PHE A 3 -22.49 -4.19 3.38
CA PHE A 3 -21.47 -5.08 2.84
C PHE A 3 -20.12 -4.52 3.29
N GLU A 4 -19.53 -5.08 4.35
CA GLU A 4 -18.08 -4.98 4.55
C GLU A 4 -17.43 -5.70 3.37
N MET A 5 -17.04 -4.95 2.34
CA MET A 5 -16.07 -5.45 1.38
C MET A 5 -14.77 -5.67 2.16
N GLN A 6 -14.47 -6.93 2.48
CA GLN A 6 -13.12 -7.34 2.86
C GLN A 6 -12.22 -7.08 1.64
N THR A 7 -11.65 -5.89 1.58
CA THR A 7 -10.55 -5.60 0.66
C THR A 7 -9.41 -6.52 1.04
N ALA A 8 -9.10 -7.47 0.15
CA ALA A 8 -7.93 -8.31 0.31
C ALA A 8 -6.72 -7.38 0.53
N ALA A 9 -5.95 -7.65 1.58
CA ALA A 9 -4.84 -6.80 1.96
C ALA A 9 -3.52 -7.51 1.63
N HIS A 10 -2.67 -6.86 0.85
CA HIS A 10 -1.32 -7.34 0.59
C HIS A 10 -0.35 -6.85 1.67
N CYS A 11 0.61 -7.70 2.03
CA CYS A 11 1.66 -7.32 2.95
C CYS A 11 2.91 -6.98 2.14
N ALA A 12 3.28 -5.70 2.10
CA ALA A 12 4.51 -5.24 1.49
C ALA A 12 5.63 -5.20 2.53
N VAL A 13 6.81 -5.69 2.14
CA VAL A 13 8.04 -5.66 2.93
C VAL A 13 9.11 -4.91 2.16
N VAL A 14 9.80 -4.01 2.85
CA VAL A 14 10.85 -3.16 2.26
C VAL A 14 12.19 -3.56 2.84
N PHE A 15 13.12 -3.95 1.96
CA PHE A 15 14.49 -4.31 2.34
C PHE A 15 15.47 -3.21 1.94
N ASP A 16 16.55 -3.04 2.72
CA ASP A 16 17.70 -2.23 2.31
C ASP A 16 18.56 -2.96 1.27
N PRO A 17 19.53 -2.29 0.63
CA PRO A 17 20.46 -2.93 -0.30
C PRO A 17 21.31 -4.06 0.31
N ALA A 18 21.41 -4.13 1.64
CA ALA A 18 22.10 -5.20 2.36
C ALA A 18 21.15 -6.37 2.72
N GLY A 19 19.89 -6.34 2.29
CA GLY A 19 18.89 -7.38 2.53
C GLY A 19 18.21 -7.32 3.90
N ARG A 20 18.40 -6.23 4.67
CA ARG A 20 17.75 -6.06 5.98
C ARG A 20 16.34 -5.51 5.80
N LEU A 21 15.37 -6.11 6.48
CA LEU A 21 14.01 -5.57 6.56
C LEU A 21 14.02 -4.21 7.28
N ILE A 22 13.58 -3.16 6.59
CA ILE A 22 13.49 -1.80 7.16
C ILE A 22 12.06 -1.46 7.59
N ALA A 23 11.07 -2.00 6.88
CA ALA A 23 9.67 -1.68 7.13
C ALA A 23 8.69 -2.71 6.55
N ARG A 24 7.47 -2.69 7.09
CA ARG A 24 6.32 -3.43 6.59
C ARG A 24 5.10 -2.53 6.51
N ALA A 25 4.25 -2.74 5.50
CA ALA A 25 2.96 -2.11 5.40
C ALA A 25 1.90 -3.08 4.88
N THR A 26 0.69 -2.91 5.41
CA THR A 26 -0.52 -3.51 4.86
C THR A 26 -1.08 -2.58 3.80
N LEU A 27 -1.18 -3.07 2.57
CA LEU A 27 -1.63 -2.32 1.41
C LEU A 27 -2.95 -2.89 0.89
N PRO A 28 -3.84 -2.04 0.34
CA PRO A 28 -5.00 -2.50 -0.41
C PRO A 28 -4.58 -3.37 -1.61
N ALA A 29 -5.34 -4.41 -1.95
CA ALA A 29 -5.02 -5.28 -3.09
C ALA A 29 -5.09 -4.59 -4.46
N ASP A 30 -5.87 -3.52 -4.54
CA ASP A 30 -6.07 -2.68 -5.72
C ASP A 30 -5.10 -1.48 -5.78
N LEU A 31 -4.12 -1.43 -4.88
CA LEU A 31 -3.09 -0.40 -4.91
C LEU A 31 -2.04 -0.72 -5.98
N GLU A 32 -1.97 0.11 -7.02
CA GLU A 32 -0.86 0.11 -7.96
C GLU A 32 0.34 0.85 -7.34
N LEU A 33 1.44 0.14 -7.11
CA LEU A 33 2.63 0.69 -6.48
C LEU A 33 3.45 1.53 -7.45
N HIS A 34 3.72 2.80 -7.10
CA HIS A 34 4.56 3.70 -7.91
C HIS A 34 5.91 3.99 -7.27
N ALA A 35 5.95 4.24 -5.95
CA ALA A 35 7.19 4.58 -5.26
C ALA A 35 7.18 4.11 -3.80
N VAL A 36 8.38 3.79 -3.30
CA VAL A 36 8.63 3.46 -1.89
C VAL A 36 9.71 4.40 -1.38
N ASP A 37 9.40 5.15 -0.32
CA ASP A 37 10.34 5.99 0.40
C ASP A 37 10.56 5.44 1.82
N ARG A 38 11.41 6.08 2.61
CA ARG A 38 11.83 5.66 3.95
C ARG A 38 10.67 5.50 4.95
N ASP A 39 9.62 6.30 4.81
CA ASP A 39 8.50 6.38 5.76
C ASP A 39 7.13 6.12 5.12
N ARG A 40 7.07 5.93 3.80
CA ARG A 40 5.80 5.81 3.08
C ARG A 40 5.91 4.99 1.81
N ILE A 41 4.78 4.44 1.43
CA ILE A 41 4.50 3.84 0.13
C ILE A 41 3.52 4.75 -0.59
N VAL A 42 3.82 5.07 -1.85
CA VAL A 42 2.97 5.87 -2.72
C VAL A 42 2.47 4.97 -3.84
N GLY A 43 1.16 4.97 -4.02
CA GLY A 43 0.51 4.25 -5.09
C GLY A 43 -0.69 5.00 -5.63
N VAL A 44 -1.31 4.41 -6.64
CA VAL A 44 -2.58 4.86 -7.18
C VAL A 44 -3.63 3.80 -6.87
N GLN A 45 -4.78 4.25 -6.38
CA GLN A 45 -5.94 3.41 -6.17
C GLN A 45 -7.08 3.94 -7.03
N THR A 46 -7.85 3.05 -7.63
CA THR A 46 -9.08 3.41 -8.32
C THR A 46 -10.22 3.29 -7.33
N ASP A 47 -10.96 4.38 -7.13
CA ASP A 47 -12.13 4.33 -6.25
C ASP A 47 -13.35 3.65 -6.90
N ALA A 48 -14.46 3.59 -6.15
CA ALA A 48 -15.70 2.99 -6.61
C ALA A 48 -16.32 3.70 -7.84
N ASP A 49 -15.93 4.95 -8.11
CA ASP A 49 -16.41 5.74 -9.25
C ASP A 49 -15.47 5.60 -10.46
N GLY A 50 -14.43 4.78 -10.37
CA GLY A 50 -13.44 4.58 -11.43
C GLY A 50 -12.38 5.69 -11.51
N VAL A 51 -12.27 6.55 -10.48
CA VAL A 51 -11.32 7.66 -10.47
C VAL A 51 -10.00 7.21 -9.86
N GLN A 52 -8.90 7.45 -10.56
CA GLN A 52 -7.55 7.22 -10.07
C GLN A 52 -7.16 8.29 -9.05
N ARG A 53 -6.78 7.85 -7.85
CA ARG A 53 -6.38 8.70 -6.74
C ARG A 53 -5.03 8.29 -6.20
N ILE A 54 -4.21 9.28 -5.85
CA ILE A 54 -2.93 9.03 -5.17
C ILE A 54 -3.23 8.63 -3.73
N ALA A 55 -2.79 7.44 -3.35
CA ALA A 55 -2.85 6.93 -1.99
C ALA A 55 -1.45 6.89 -1.38
N MET A 56 -1.34 7.35 -0.13
CA MET A 56 -0.09 7.32 0.62
C MET A 56 -0.28 6.46 1.87
N HIS A 57 0.50 5.39 1.97
CA HIS A 57 0.47 4.48 3.10
C HIS A 57 1.74 4.63 3.92
N ARG A 58 1.58 4.92 5.21
CA ARG A 58 2.73 5.07 6.11
C ARG A 58 3.35 3.71 6.41
N LEU A 59 4.67 3.63 6.33
CA LEU A 59 5.44 2.47 6.76
C LEU A 59 5.50 2.42 8.28
N THR A 60 5.24 1.24 8.84
CA THR A 60 5.45 0.95 10.27
C THR A 60 6.71 0.12 10.46
N ARG A 61 7.45 0.39 11.53
CA ARG A 61 8.66 -0.33 11.93
C ARG A 61 8.34 -1.38 12.98
#